data_AF-A0A415IS68-F1
#
_entry.id   AF-A0A415IS68-F1
#
_cell.length_a   1.000
_cell.length_b   1.000
_cell.length_c   1.000
_cell.angle_alpha   90.00
_cell.angle_beta   90.00
_cell.angle_gamma   90.00
#
_symmetry.space_group_name_H-M   'P 1'
#
loop_
_entity.id
_entity.type
_entity.pdbx_description
1 polymer ?
#
loop_
_entity_poly.entity_id
_entity_poly.type
_entity_poly.pdbx_seq_one_letter_code
_entity_poly.pdbx_strand_id
1 'polypeptide(L)'
;MSKIDLNALRDGVYKTACEHGFHDVELSNEHFICLVISELMKAMEADRKGKRACIESYKLLSQASIERTRNPEYFNEVSFLYHIKDTVGDELADAIIRLLDLYGLRGIDLNEDAFDEETISEYSVTYRNKSFTESIFHIIKFIASNNEVFVRSCIVPEMLLLEIFGLAKYLSIDLMWHVEQKMKYNELREKMHGKKY
;
A
#
# COMPACT_ATOMS: atom_id res chain seq x y z
N MET A 1 -7.32 -7.33 -17.06
CA MET A 1 -7.55 -7.02 -15.64
C MET A 1 -8.90 -6.37 -15.52
N SER A 2 -9.73 -6.76 -14.54
CA SER A 2 -10.86 -5.92 -14.16
C SER A 2 -10.31 -4.57 -13.69
N LYS A 3 -10.96 -3.46 -14.09
CA LYS A 3 -10.62 -2.13 -13.59
C LYS A 3 -10.71 -2.18 -12.06
N ILE A 4 -9.65 -1.76 -11.38
CA ILE A 4 -9.61 -1.69 -9.92
C ILE A 4 -10.33 -0.42 -9.53
N ASP A 5 -11.32 -0.56 -8.64
CA ASP A 5 -12.07 0.57 -8.11
C ASP A 5 -11.29 1.15 -6.91
N LEU A 6 -10.50 2.20 -7.17
CA LEU A 6 -9.62 2.80 -6.17
C LEU A 6 -10.41 3.62 -5.16
N ASN A 7 -11.57 4.17 -5.54
CA ASN A 7 -12.44 4.89 -4.61
C ASN A 7 -13.13 3.91 -3.64
N ALA A 8 -13.62 2.76 -4.12
CA ALA A 8 -14.16 1.72 -3.26
C ALA A 8 -13.08 1.15 -2.32
N LEU A 9 -11.85 0.97 -2.81
CA LEU A 9 -10.73 0.58 -1.97
C LEU A 9 -10.41 1.64 -0.90
N ARG A 10 -10.34 2.92 -1.28
CA ARG A 10 -10.17 4.05 -0.35
C ARG A 10 -11.21 4.00 0.77
N ASP A 11 -12.49 3.84 0.41
CA ASP A 11 -13.58 3.79 1.37
C ASP A 11 -13.46 2.59 2.30
N GLY A 12 -13.10 1.42 1.78
CA GLY A 12 -12.86 0.21 2.58
C GLY A 12 -11.67 0.36 3.54
N VAL A 13 -10.57 0.94 3.07
CA VAL A 13 -9.37 1.24 3.87
C VAL A 13 -9.71 2.18 5.01
N TYR A 14 -10.33 3.32 4.71
CA TYR A 14 -10.69 4.33 5.71
C TYR A 14 -11.69 3.80 6.73
N LYS A 15 -12.69 3.02 6.28
CA LYS A 15 -13.63 2.34 7.17
C LYS A 15 -12.92 1.39 8.13
N THR A 16 -12.02 0.55 7.62
CA THR A 16 -11.23 -0.39 8.44
C THR A 16 -10.39 0.36 9.46
N ALA A 17 -9.75 1.46 9.06
CA ALA A 17 -8.96 2.31 9.95
C ALA A 17 -9.81 2.93 11.07
N CYS A 18 -11.02 3.40 10.76
CA CYS A 18 -12.00 3.89 11.73
C CYS A 18 -12.40 2.78 12.73
N GLU A 19 -12.77 1.60 12.24
CA GLU A 19 -13.17 0.46 13.08
C GLU A 19 -12.04 0.01 14.02
N HIS A 20 -10.79 0.21 13.59
CA HIS A 20 -9.59 -0.11 14.36
C HIS A 20 -9.10 1.06 15.24
N GLY A 21 -9.85 2.17 15.29
CA GLY A 21 -9.61 3.32 16.17
C GLY A 21 -8.45 4.23 15.78
N PHE A 22 -7.97 4.15 14.53
CA PHE A 22 -6.90 5.03 14.05
C PHE A 22 -7.34 6.50 13.88
N HIS A 23 -8.66 6.73 13.83
CA HIS A 23 -9.27 8.07 13.68
C HIS A 23 -10.08 8.50 14.93
N ASP A 24 -9.83 7.88 16.09
CA ASP A 24 -10.45 8.26 17.37
C ASP A 24 -10.03 9.67 17.84
N VAL A 25 -8.91 10.18 17.30
CA VAL A 25 -8.36 11.50 17.60
C VAL A 25 -8.07 12.22 16.29
N GLU A 26 -8.38 13.52 16.24
CA GLU A 26 -8.04 14.36 15.10
C GLU A 26 -6.53 14.60 15.03
N LEU A 27 -5.93 14.23 13.89
CA LEU A 27 -4.49 14.34 13.63
C LEU A 27 -4.24 15.10 12.32
N SER A 28 -3.09 15.76 12.25
CA SER A 28 -2.73 16.61 11.12
C SER A 28 -2.35 15.81 9.88
N ASN A 29 -2.32 16.45 8.71
CA ASN A 29 -1.87 15.79 7.48
C ASN A 29 -0.41 15.30 7.59
N GLU A 30 0.45 16.08 8.24
CA GLU A 30 1.86 15.74 8.47
C GLU A 30 2.01 14.47 9.30
N HIS A 31 1.10 14.23 10.26
CA HIS A 31 1.07 12.98 11.01
C HIS A 31 0.90 11.78 10.07
N PHE A 32 -0.15 11.79 9.25
CA PHE A 32 -0.44 10.68 8.33
C PHE A 32 0.62 10.54 7.23
N ILE A 33 1.14 11.66 6.72
CA ILE A 33 2.26 11.66 5.77
C ILE A 33 3.51 11.04 6.39
N CYS A 34 3.78 11.29 7.68
CA CYS A 34 4.88 10.65 8.38
C CYS A 34 4.67 9.12 8.46
N LEU A 35 3.44 8.64 8.63
CA LEU A 35 3.14 7.21 8.55
C LEU A 35 3.44 6.65 7.16
N VAL A 36 2.99 7.30 6.07
CA VAL A 36 3.32 6.89 4.69
C VAL A 36 4.85 6.80 4.49
N ILE A 37 5.58 7.84 4.91
CA ILE A 37 7.05 7.87 4.81
C ILE A 37 7.66 6.72 5.63
N SER A 38 7.13 6.41 6.81
CA SER A 38 7.64 5.32 7.64
C SER A 38 7.49 3.95 6.95
N GLU A 39 6.41 3.72 6.22
CA GLU A 39 6.21 2.48 5.44
C GLU A 39 7.18 2.42 4.24
N LEU A 40 7.41 3.54 3.55
CA LEU A 40 8.44 3.63 2.49
C LEU A 40 9.85 3.35 3.04
N MET A 41 10.16 3.81 4.25
CA MET A 41 11.44 3.52 4.91
C MET A 41 11.56 2.04 5.30
N LYS A 42 10.46 1.38 5.68
CA LYS A 42 10.47 -0.08 5.89
C LYS A 42 10.66 -0.84 4.58
N ALA A 43 10.08 -0.38 3.47
CA ALA A 43 10.36 -0.95 2.15
C ALA A 43 11.86 -0.87 1.83
N MET A 44 12.51 0.26 2.13
CA MET A 44 13.96 0.41 2.02
C MET A 44 14.72 -0.55 2.94
N GLU A 45 14.28 -0.74 4.19
CA GLU A 45 14.90 -1.73 5.08
C GLU A 45 14.73 -3.17 4.60
N ALA A 46 13.55 -3.52 4.09
CA ALA A 46 13.27 -4.82 3.50
C ALA A 46 14.17 -5.06 2.28
N ASP A 47 14.35 -4.05 1.44
CA ASP A 47 15.28 -4.12 0.30
C ASP A 47 16.73 -4.35 0.74
N ARG A 48 17.22 -3.60 1.73
CA ARG A 48 18.56 -3.79 2.31
C ARG A 48 18.78 -5.20 2.86
N LYS A 49 17.72 -5.84 3.36
CA LYS A 49 17.75 -7.20 3.89
C LYS A 49 17.51 -8.26 2.80
N GLY A 50 17.30 -7.87 1.54
CA GLY A 50 16.96 -8.78 0.44
C GLY A 50 15.59 -9.44 0.58
N LYS A 51 14.68 -8.88 1.39
CA LYS A 51 13.36 -9.47 1.66
C LYS A 51 12.41 -9.22 0.49
N ARG A 52 12.13 -10.28 -0.25
CA ARG A 52 11.12 -10.32 -1.33
C ARG A 52 10.05 -11.35 -1.00
N ALA A 53 8.84 -11.09 -1.48
CA ALA A 53 7.72 -12.00 -1.26
C ALA A 53 7.87 -13.30 -2.03
N CYS A 54 7.53 -14.42 -1.39
CA CYS A 54 7.47 -15.73 -2.03
C CYS A 54 6.01 -16.07 -2.35
N ILE A 55 5.48 -15.49 -3.41
CA ILE A 55 4.06 -15.62 -3.80
C ILE A 55 3.67 -17.09 -4.06
N GLU A 56 4.58 -17.88 -4.63
CA GLU A 56 4.33 -19.30 -4.88
C GLU A 56 4.15 -20.09 -3.59
N SER A 57 5.06 -19.92 -2.62
CA SER A 57 4.94 -20.57 -1.30
C SER A 57 3.69 -20.08 -0.57
N TYR A 58 3.37 -18.78 -0.69
CA TYR A 58 2.14 -18.24 -0.15
C TYR A 58 0.91 -18.97 -0.71
N LYS A 59 0.82 -19.08 -2.04
CA LYS A 59 -0.31 -19.72 -2.73
C LYS A 59 -0.45 -21.19 -2.37
N LEU A 60 0.66 -21.93 -2.31
CA LEU A 60 0.67 -23.35 -1.96
C LEU A 60 0.13 -23.60 -0.53
N LEU A 61 0.62 -22.85 0.45
CA LEU A 61 0.16 -22.99 1.85
C LEU A 61 -1.27 -22.49 2.04
N SER A 62 -1.66 -21.43 1.34
CA SER A 62 -3.04 -20.91 1.35
C SER A 62 -4.00 -21.94 0.77
N GLN A 63 -3.67 -22.57 -0.37
CA GLN A 63 -4.48 -23.63 -0.98
C GLN A 63 -4.64 -24.84 -0.04
N ALA A 64 -3.55 -25.32 0.54
CA ALA A 64 -3.61 -26.43 1.50
C ALA A 64 -4.52 -26.11 2.71
N SER A 65 -4.54 -24.85 3.15
CA SER A 65 -5.41 -24.43 4.26
C SER A 65 -6.88 -24.32 3.86
N ILE A 66 -7.16 -23.83 2.65
CA ILE A 66 -8.51 -23.83 2.06
C ILE A 66 -9.04 -25.26 1.97
N GLU A 67 -8.24 -26.20 1.43
CA GLU A 67 -8.63 -27.61 1.30
C GLU A 67 -8.91 -28.26 2.66
N ARG A 68 -8.07 -27.99 3.66
CA ARG A 68 -8.21 -28.52 5.02
C ARG A 68 -9.43 -27.96 5.76
N THR A 69 -9.71 -26.67 5.60
CA THR A 69 -10.84 -25.99 6.28
C THR A 69 -12.15 -26.10 5.51
N ARG A 70 -12.09 -26.45 4.22
CA ARG A 70 -13.21 -26.43 3.27
C ARG A 70 -13.86 -25.04 3.15
N ASN A 71 -13.11 -23.98 3.46
CA ASN A 71 -13.55 -22.61 3.31
C ASN A 71 -12.73 -21.94 2.19
N PRO A 72 -13.32 -21.66 1.01
CA PRO A 72 -12.62 -21.02 -0.11
C PRO A 72 -12.17 -19.59 0.20
N GLU A 73 -12.79 -18.93 1.18
CA GLU A 73 -12.45 -17.57 1.61
C GLU A 73 -11.44 -17.55 2.77
N TYR A 74 -10.93 -18.72 3.19
CA TYR A 74 -9.98 -18.79 4.29
C TYR A 74 -8.69 -18.00 3.99
N PHE A 75 -8.46 -16.93 4.75
CA PHE A 75 -7.20 -16.22 4.73
C PHE A 75 -6.17 -16.92 5.60
N ASN A 76 -5.08 -17.39 4.99
CA ASN A 76 -4.00 -18.03 5.72
C ASN A 76 -3.03 -16.99 6.28
N GLU A 77 -3.30 -16.50 7.49
CA GLU A 77 -2.46 -15.55 8.21
C GLU A 77 -1.01 -16.05 8.36
N VAL A 78 -0.83 -17.33 8.69
CA VAL A 78 0.51 -17.93 8.83
C VAL A 78 1.29 -17.83 7.52
N SER A 79 0.66 -18.18 6.39
CA SER A 79 1.27 -18.06 5.07
C SER A 79 1.65 -16.62 4.75
N PHE A 80 0.78 -15.65 5.07
CA PHE A 80 1.06 -14.23 4.91
C PHE A 80 2.28 -13.80 5.74
N LEU A 81 2.32 -14.15 7.04
CA LEU A 81 3.41 -13.80 7.95
C LEU A 81 4.77 -14.32 7.49
N TYR A 82 4.83 -15.55 6.96
CA TYR A 82 6.10 -16.17 6.57
C TYR A 82 6.59 -15.79 5.17
N HIS A 83 5.68 -15.50 4.24
CA HIS A 83 6.04 -15.35 2.83
C HIS A 83 5.86 -13.95 2.28
N ILE A 84 5.04 -13.11 2.92
CA ILE A 84 4.64 -11.80 2.40
C ILE A 84 5.03 -10.68 3.36
N LYS A 85 4.78 -10.84 4.66
CA LYS A 85 4.99 -9.78 5.64
C LYS A 85 6.44 -9.27 5.69
N ASP A 86 6.61 -7.97 5.88
CA ASP A 86 7.91 -7.29 6.00
C ASP A 86 8.81 -7.44 4.75
N THR A 87 8.19 -7.68 3.59
CA THR A 87 8.86 -7.70 2.28
C THR A 87 8.65 -6.38 1.56
N VAL A 88 9.47 -6.09 0.55
CA VAL A 88 9.33 -4.84 -0.23
C VAL A 88 7.90 -4.63 -0.75
N GLY A 89 7.26 -5.67 -1.29
CA GLY A 89 5.90 -5.56 -1.81
C GLY A 89 4.85 -5.29 -0.73
N ASP A 90 5.01 -5.89 0.46
CA ASP A 90 4.12 -5.65 1.61
C ASP A 90 4.24 -4.22 2.15
N GLU A 91 5.46 -3.69 2.24
CA GLU A 91 5.70 -2.34 2.75
C GLU A 91 5.29 -1.25 1.75
N LEU A 92 5.44 -1.50 0.43
CA LEU A 92 4.87 -0.62 -0.60
C LEU A 92 3.33 -0.64 -0.57
N ALA A 93 2.72 -1.79 -0.30
CA ALA A 93 1.27 -1.89 -0.13
C ALA A 93 0.80 -1.15 1.13
N ASP A 94 1.52 -1.24 2.25
CA ASP A 94 1.25 -0.44 3.45
C ASP A 94 1.31 1.07 3.14
N ALA A 95 2.27 1.53 2.35
CA ALA A 95 2.34 2.93 1.94
C ALA A 95 1.12 3.38 1.11
N ILE A 96 0.65 2.55 0.17
CA ILE A 96 -0.60 2.80 -0.59
C ILE A 96 -1.79 2.87 0.37
N ILE A 97 -1.94 1.89 1.27
CA ILE A 97 -3.05 1.84 2.23
C ILE A 97 -3.04 3.10 3.10
N ARG A 98 -1.88 3.56 3.57
CA ARG A 98 -1.78 4.82 4.35
C ARG A 98 -2.18 6.06 3.56
N LEU A 99 -1.87 6.14 2.26
CA LEU A 99 -2.34 7.24 1.41
C LEU A 99 -3.85 7.18 1.20
N LEU A 100 -4.39 6.00 0.88
CA LEU A 100 -5.82 5.81 0.68
C LEU A 100 -6.63 6.08 1.96
N ASP A 101 -6.12 5.69 3.12
CA ASP A 101 -6.70 6.02 4.43
C ASP A 101 -6.78 7.55 4.62
N LEU A 102 -5.68 8.25 4.36
CA LEU A 102 -5.64 9.71 4.40
C LEU A 102 -6.61 10.35 3.41
N TYR A 103 -6.77 9.78 2.21
CA TYR A 103 -7.69 10.29 1.20
C TYR A 103 -9.15 10.09 1.61
N GLY A 104 -9.49 8.92 2.18
CA GLY A 104 -10.83 8.69 2.73
C GLY A 104 -11.14 9.64 3.89
N LEU A 105 -10.17 9.83 4.80
CA LEU A 105 -10.28 10.79 5.90
C LEU A 105 -10.52 12.24 5.43
N ARG A 106 -9.97 12.62 4.28
CA ARG A 106 -10.12 13.97 3.69
C ARG A 106 -11.21 14.08 2.63
N GLY A 107 -11.92 13.00 2.33
CA GLY A 107 -12.97 12.98 1.30
C GLY A 107 -12.44 13.29 -0.11
N ILE A 108 -11.24 12.79 -0.44
CA ILE A 108 -10.60 13.00 -1.75
C ILE A 108 -11.03 11.90 -2.71
N ASP A 109 -11.79 12.27 -3.74
CA ASP A 109 -12.15 11.39 -4.87
C ASP A 109 -11.03 11.30 -5.89
N LEU A 110 -10.70 10.07 -6.29
CA LEU A 110 -9.66 9.77 -7.26
C LEU A 110 -10.24 9.65 -8.67
N ASN A 111 -9.58 10.26 -9.65
CA ASN A 111 -9.85 9.97 -11.05
C ASN A 111 -9.22 8.62 -11.44
N GLU A 112 -10.03 7.56 -11.48
CA GLU A 112 -9.56 6.20 -11.77
C GLU A 112 -8.96 6.03 -13.16
N ASP A 113 -9.35 6.88 -14.12
CA ASP A 113 -8.79 6.84 -15.46
C ASP A 113 -7.31 7.28 -15.50
N ALA A 114 -6.81 7.90 -14.42
CA ALA A 114 -5.40 8.24 -14.28
C ALA A 114 -4.48 7.04 -13.97
N PHE A 115 -5.05 5.84 -13.76
CA PHE A 115 -4.31 4.64 -13.33
C PHE A 115 -4.30 3.53 -14.38
N ASP A 116 -4.42 3.87 -15.65
CA ASP A 116 -4.25 2.89 -16.71
C ASP A 116 -2.81 2.36 -16.81
N GLU A 117 -2.66 1.22 -17.49
CA GLU A 117 -1.38 0.52 -17.64
C GLU A 117 -0.33 1.34 -18.40
N GLU A 118 -0.75 2.23 -19.29
CA GLU A 118 0.14 3.12 -20.04
C GLU A 118 0.73 4.17 -19.10
N THR A 119 -0.12 4.86 -18.33
CA THR A 119 0.29 5.89 -17.36
C THR A 119 1.21 5.31 -16.29
N ILE A 120 0.87 4.15 -15.72
CA ILE A 120 1.75 3.47 -14.73
C ILE A 120 3.09 3.10 -15.38
N SER A 121 3.09 2.68 -16.65
CA SER A 121 4.32 2.36 -17.37
C SER A 121 5.18 3.60 -17.60
N GLU A 122 4.59 4.77 -17.86
CA GLU A 122 5.30 6.05 -17.94
C GLU A 122 5.98 6.40 -16.61
N TYR A 123 5.26 6.30 -15.48
CA TYR A 123 5.85 6.54 -14.16
C TYR A 123 6.97 5.54 -13.82
N SER A 124 6.89 4.30 -14.31
CA SER A 124 7.96 3.31 -14.10
C SER A 124 9.31 3.74 -14.71
N VAL A 125 9.28 4.57 -15.77
CA VAL A 125 10.49 5.09 -16.42
C VAL A 125 11.30 5.98 -15.49
N THR A 126 10.63 6.70 -14.57
CA THR A 126 11.26 7.57 -13.57
C THR A 126 12.31 6.82 -12.75
N TYR A 127 12.10 5.53 -12.51
CA TYR A 127 12.95 4.72 -11.64
C TYR A 127 14.12 4.05 -12.36
N ARG A 128 14.23 4.19 -13.68
CA ARG A 128 15.39 3.72 -14.43
C ARG A 128 16.66 4.43 -13.95
N ASN A 129 17.74 3.66 -13.79
CA ASN A 129 19.05 4.13 -13.34
C ASN A 129 19.09 4.71 -11.92
N LYS A 130 18.05 4.50 -11.10
CA LYS A 130 18.08 4.79 -9.66
C LYS A 130 18.32 3.50 -8.88
N SER A 131 19.15 3.58 -7.85
CA SER A 131 19.16 2.59 -6.79
C SER A 131 17.81 2.59 -6.05
N PHE A 132 17.47 1.51 -5.35
CA PHE A 132 16.23 1.44 -4.57
C PHE A 132 16.14 2.58 -3.54
N THR A 133 17.26 2.92 -2.89
CA THR A 133 17.34 4.03 -1.94
C THR A 133 17.09 5.39 -2.58
N GLU A 134 17.57 5.62 -3.81
CA GLU A 134 17.30 6.86 -4.54
C GLU A 134 15.85 6.93 -5.01
N SER A 135 15.26 5.80 -5.37
CA SER A 135 13.84 5.68 -5.70
C SER A 135 12.95 6.03 -4.49
N ILE A 136 13.24 5.47 -3.31
CA ILE A 136 12.51 5.80 -2.08
C ILE A 136 12.69 7.28 -1.71
N PHE A 137 13.91 7.80 -1.80
CA PHE A 137 14.17 9.22 -1.56
C PHE A 137 13.40 10.12 -2.53
N HIS A 138 13.30 9.74 -3.81
CA HIS A 138 12.52 10.45 -4.81
C HIS A 138 11.04 10.56 -4.41
N ILE A 139 10.42 9.43 -4.04
CA ILE A 139 9.01 9.39 -3.61
C ILE A 139 8.81 10.23 -2.35
N ILE A 140 9.67 10.07 -1.33
CA ILE A 140 9.58 10.83 -0.07
C ILE A 140 9.69 12.33 -0.35
N LYS A 141 10.64 12.75 -1.20
CA LYS A 141 10.80 14.15 -1.59
C LYS A 141 9.54 14.67 -2.27
N PHE A 142 8.94 13.89 -3.17
CA PHE A 142 7.71 14.26 -3.86
C PHE A 142 6.53 14.42 -2.90
N ILE A 143 6.33 13.47 -1.98
CA ILE A 143 5.30 13.55 -0.93
C ILE A 143 5.51 14.79 -0.05
N ALA A 144 6.72 14.98 0.47
CA ALA A 144 7.03 16.09 1.38
C ALA A 144 6.84 17.46 0.70
N SER A 145 7.13 17.56 -0.60
CA SER A 145 6.98 18.82 -1.34
C SER A 145 5.52 19.16 -1.67
N ASN A 146 4.59 18.21 -1.52
CA ASN A 146 3.18 18.35 -1.88
C ASN A 146 2.22 18.16 -0.69
N ASN A 147 2.75 18.13 0.54
CA ASN A 147 2.00 17.83 1.77
C ASN A 147 0.85 18.82 2.09
N GLU A 148 0.92 20.06 1.62
CA GLU A 148 -0.14 21.06 1.78
C GLU A 148 -1.08 21.12 0.57
N VAL A 149 -0.61 20.69 -0.60
CA VAL A 149 -1.30 20.89 -1.88
C VAL A 149 -2.27 19.75 -2.19
N PHE A 150 -1.99 18.53 -1.74
CA PHE A 150 -2.76 17.35 -2.13
C PHE A 150 -4.25 17.45 -1.77
N VAL A 151 -4.60 18.11 -0.66
CA VAL A 151 -6.01 18.29 -0.24
C VAL A 151 -6.81 19.27 -1.10
N ARG A 152 -6.16 20.12 -1.90
CA ARG A 152 -6.82 21.13 -2.74
C ARG A 152 -6.64 20.86 -4.24
N SER A 153 -5.87 19.83 -4.59
CA SER A 153 -5.54 19.50 -5.96
C SER A 153 -6.38 18.32 -6.44
N CYS A 154 -6.83 18.38 -7.68
CA CYS A 154 -7.52 17.29 -8.37
C CYS A 154 -6.57 16.31 -9.08
N ILE A 155 -5.25 16.47 -8.94
CA ILE A 155 -4.25 15.63 -9.62
C ILE A 155 -3.13 15.13 -8.71
N VAL A 156 -2.76 15.90 -7.68
CA VAL A 156 -1.65 15.54 -6.79
C VAL A 156 -1.93 14.23 -6.03
N PRO A 157 -3.15 13.97 -5.50
CA PRO A 157 -3.46 12.69 -4.89
C PRO A 157 -3.14 11.48 -5.79
N GLU A 158 -3.49 11.57 -7.08
CA GLU A 158 -3.22 10.56 -8.08
C GLU A 158 -1.72 10.42 -8.35
N MET A 159 -1.02 11.53 -8.54
CA MET A 159 0.43 11.53 -8.77
C MET A 159 1.19 10.84 -7.61
N LEU A 160 0.79 11.09 -6.36
CA LEU A 160 1.42 10.47 -5.19
C LEU A 160 1.28 8.94 -5.18
N LEU A 161 0.11 8.43 -5.57
CA LEU A 161 -0.11 6.99 -5.74
C LEU A 161 0.69 6.45 -6.94
N LEU A 162 0.68 7.18 -8.06
CA LEU A 162 1.37 6.80 -9.30
C LEU A 162 2.89 6.69 -9.12
N GLU A 163 3.50 7.49 -8.25
CA GLU A 163 4.92 7.31 -7.88
C GLU A 163 5.18 5.92 -7.29
N ILE A 164 4.34 5.47 -6.36
CA ILE A 164 4.49 4.14 -5.73
C ILE A 164 4.13 3.02 -6.72
N PHE A 165 3.07 3.18 -7.51
CA PHE A 165 2.71 2.23 -8.57
C PHE A 165 3.81 2.10 -9.63
N GLY A 166 4.40 3.22 -10.06
CA GLY A 166 5.50 3.26 -11.01
C GLY A 166 6.73 2.53 -10.47
N LEU A 167 7.08 2.71 -9.19
CA LEU A 167 8.17 1.97 -8.57
C LEU A 167 7.86 0.46 -8.51
N ALA A 168 6.66 0.08 -8.07
CA ALA A 168 6.27 -1.33 -8.04
C ALA A 168 6.30 -1.96 -9.44
N LYS A 169 5.83 -1.24 -10.46
CA LYS A 169 5.89 -1.66 -11.86
C LYS A 169 7.33 -1.87 -12.32
N TYR A 170 8.22 -0.92 -12.03
CA TYR A 170 9.65 -1.02 -12.34
C TYR A 170 10.29 -2.26 -11.70
N LEU A 171 9.86 -2.61 -10.49
CA LEU A 171 10.33 -3.79 -9.75
C LEU A 171 9.62 -5.09 -10.12
N SER A 172 8.67 -5.07 -11.06
CA SER A 172 7.80 -6.21 -11.40
C SER A 172 7.05 -6.78 -10.19
N ILE A 173 6.58 -5.91 -9.30
CA ILE A 173 5.75 -6.26 -8.14
C ILE A 173 4.28 -6.03 -8.49
N ASP A 174 3.45 -7.06 -8.29
CA ASP A 174 2.00 -6.94 -8.36
C ASP A 174 1.48 -6.24 -7.10
N LEU A 175 1.54 -4.91 -7.10
CA LEU A 175 1.23 -4.09 -5.93
C LEU A 175 -0.21 -4.26 -5.46
N MET A 176 -1.15 -4.42 -6.39
CA MET A 176 -2.56 -4.55 -6.04
C MET A 176 -2.86 -5.88 -5.38
N TRP A 177 -2.22 -6.96 -5.84
CA TRP A 177 -2.29 -8.24 -5.15
C TRP A 177 -1.76 -8.15 -3.71
N HIS A 178 -0.67 -7.39 -3.49
CA HIS A 178 -0.13 -7.14 -2.15
C HIS A 178 -1.10 -6.33 -1.28
N VAL A 179 -1.70 -5.27 -1.82
CA VAL A 179 -2.71 -4.47 -1.12
C VAL A 179 -3.91 -5.33 -0.71
N GLU A 180 -4.41 -6.18 -1.59
CA GLU A 180 -5.52 -7.11 -1.27
C GLU A 180 -5.16 -8.06 -0.12
N GLN A 181 -3.96 -8.66 -0.13
CA GLN A 181 -3.54 -9.56 0.95
C GLN A 181 -3.34 -8.79 2.26
N LYS A 182 -2.83 -7.56 2.19
CA LYS A 182 -2.61 -6.72 3.37
C LYS A 182 -3.93 -6.22 3.98
N MET A 183 -4.93 -5.91 3.16
CA MET A 183 -6.27 -5.60 3.64
C MET A 183 -6.90 -6.75 4.41
N LYS A 184 -6.89 -7.97 3.84
CA LYS A 184 -7.37 -9.18 4.54
C LYS A 184 -6.63 -9.43 5.85
N TYR A 185 -5.32 -9.22 5.88
CA TYR A 185 -4.54 -9.33 7.10
C TYR A 185 -4.96 -8.27 8.13
N ASN A 186 -5.11 -7.01 7.71
CA ASN A 186 -5.46 -5.90 8.59
C ASN A 186 -6.85 -6.05 9.21
N GLU A 187 -7.85 -6.55 8.47
CA GLU A 187 -9.21 -6.82 8.99
C GLU A 187 -9.24 -7.80 10.19
N LEU A 188 -8.25 -8.69 10.31
CA LEU A 188 -8.18 -9.68 11.38
C LEU A 188 -7.49 -9.15 12.65
N ARG A 189 -6.93 -7.93 12.60
CA ARG A 189 -6.09 -7.41 13.68
C ARG A 189 -6.89 -6.75 14.78
N GLU A 190 -6.32 -6.76 15.97
CA GLU A 190 -6.86 -6.03 17.11
C GLU A 190 -6.79 -4.50 16.92
N LYS A 191 -7.51 -3.76 17.77
CA LYS A 191 -7.55 -2.29 17.78
C LYS A 191 -6.15 -1.68 17.70
N MET A 192 -5.97 -0.71 16.79
CA MET A 192 -4.70 -0.03 16.47
C MET A 192 -3.53 -0.99 16.22
N HIS A 193 -3.78 -2.26 15.95
CA HIS A 193 -2.75 -3.25 15.64
C HIS A 193 -1.70 -3.41 16.76
N GLY A 194 -2.07 -3.13 18.01
CA GLY A 194 -1.15 -3.09 19.15
C GLY A 194 -0.15 -1.90 19.12
N LYS A 195 -0.37 -0.92 18.22
CA LYS A 195 0.44 0.29 18.10
C LYS A 195 -0.21 1.46 18.84
N LYS A 196 0.61 2.50 19.08
CA LYS A 196 0.15 3.77 19.67
C LYS A 196 -0.63 4.63 18.67
N TYR A 197 -0.31 4.48 17.38
CA TYR A 197 -0.84 5.16 16.20
C TYR A 197 -0.49 4.34 14.95
#